data_AF-A0A8D8RH25-F1
#
_entry.id   AF-A0A8D8RH25-F1
#
_cell.length_a   1.000
_cell.length_b   1.000
_cell.length_c   1.000
_cell.angle_alpha   90.00
_cell.angle_beta   90.00
_cell.angle_gamma   90.00
#
_symmetry.space_group_name_H-M   'P 1'
#
loop_
_entity.id
_entity.type
_entity.pdbx_description
1 polymer ?
#
loop_
_entity_poly.entity_id
_entity_poly.type
_entity_poly.pdbx_seq_one_letter_code
_entity_poly.pdbx_strand_id
1 'polypeptide(L)'
;MEEKQAGYTFIWSGCKEHEPNYYGVAICAKTSLIQKGVISTPNCHSDRIMSITINSKSNDTILICCYAPTLVDDLHVIESFYEDLKRVIESIPKKHDIIIAGDLNARVGKEYSLWKGILGPHGVGVRNANGLRLLQLCSQLNLRISNTFFQQKDKYKTTWQHPRSKQWHTLDYIITKINNKCKILRCKAMRGADCDSDHRLLRATIKAKPKIVHYMKQNKKNAYDTDKLKNPGTRDTFEDHLIT
;
A
#
# COMPACT_ATOMS: atom_id res chain seq x y z
N MET A 1 -2.49 14.84 5.25
CA MET A 1 -3.80 15.14 5.89
C MET A 1 -4.59 13.83 5.99
N GLU A 2 -5.58 13.73 6.89
CA GLU A 2 -6.38 12.51 7.11
C GLU A 2 -7.87 12.81 7.05
N GLU A 3 -8.65 11.98 6.35
CA GLU A 3 -10.12 12.02 6.37
C GLU A 3 -10.67 10.69 6.88
N LYS A 4 -11.60 10.75 7.84
CA LYS A 4 -12.28 9.57 8.40
C LYS A 4 -13.68 9.46 7.81
N GLN A 5 -13.91 8.46 6.97
CA GLN A 5 -15.23 8.13 6.43
C GLN A 5 -15.49 6.63 6.56
N ALA A 6 -16.70 6.24 6.99
CA ALA A 6 -17.19 4.85 7.00
C ALA A 6 -16.23 3.79 7.63
N GLY A 7 -15.45 4.17 8.64
CA GLY A 7 -14.48 3.28 9.32
C GLY A 7 -13.14 3.09 8.60
N TYR A 8 -12.86 3.93 7.60
CA TYR A 8 -11.59 4.04 6.89
C TYR A 8 -10.96 5.41 7.11
N THR A 9 -9.63 5.43 7.06
CA THR A 9 -8.81 6.63 7.08
C THR A 9 -8.11 6.75 5.72
N PHE A 10 -8.32 7.87 5.05
CA PHE A 10 -7.62 8.25 3.83
C PHE A 10 -6.36 9.02 4.16
N ILE A 11 -5.30 8.68 3.47
CA ILE A 11 -3.97 9.23 3.66
C ILE A 11 -3.41 9.52 2.27
N TRP A 12 -2.97 10.74 1.99
CA TRP A 12 -2.51 11.10 0.65
C TRP A 12 -1.22 11.91 0.65
N SER A 13 -0.49 11.77 -0.45
CA SER A 13 0.65 12.58 -0.87
C SER A 13 0.30 13.18 -2.23
N GLY A 14 0.52 14.48 -2.41
CA GLY A 14 0.23 15.21 -3.64
C GLY A 14 0.75 16.64 -3.54
N CYS A 15 0.60 17.42 -4.61
CA CYS A 15 1.16 18.76 -4.72
C CYS A 15 0.81 19.65 -3.51
N LYS A 16 1.72 20.59 -3.22
CA LYS A 16 1.61 21.55 -2.11
C LYS A 16 0.32 22.38 -2.23
N GLU A 17 -0.18 22.87 -1.10
CA GLU A 17 -1.25 23.87 -1.08
C GLU A 17 -0.86 25.01 -2.05
N HIS A 18 -1.76 25.31 -3.01
CA HIS A 18 -1.65 26.35 -4.05
C HIS A 18 -1.07 25.98 -5.43
N GLU A 19 -0.72 24.71 -5.70
CA GLU A 19 -0.44 24.24 -7.07
C GLU A 19 -1.63 23.43 -7.63
N PRO A 20 -1.84 23.40 -8.97
CA PRO A 20 -2.88 22.56 -9.54
C PRO A 20 -2.57 21.09 -9.27
N ASN A 21 -3.56 20.35 -8.77
CA ASN A 21 -3.45 18.92 -8.44
C ASN A 21 -3.36 18.05 -9.70
N TYR A 22 -2.22 18.08 -10.39
CA TYR A 22 -1.99 17.22 -11.56
C TYR A 22 -1.67 15.77 -11.16
N TYR A 23 -1.08 15.57 -9.98
CA TYR A 23 -0.59 14.27 -9.52
C TYR A 23 -0.91 14.03 -8.05
N GLY A 24 -0.89 12.76 -7.65
CA GLY A 24 -1.05 12.37 -6.26
C GLY A 24 -1.16 10.87 -6.11
N VAL A 25 -0.82 10.38 -4.91
CA VAL A 25 -1.06 9.01 -4.48
C VAL A 25 -1.79 9.02 -3.14
N ALA A 26 -2.71 8.08 -2.98
CA ALA A 26 -3.44 7.92 -1.73
C ALA A 26 -3.45 6.46 -1.29
N ILE A 27 -3.45 6.27 0.02
CA ILE A 27 -3.66 5.01 0.72
C ILE A 27 -4.91 5.16 1.58
N CYS A 28 -5.87 4.28 1.37
CA CYS A 28 -7.04 4.14 2.22
C CYS A 28 -6.90 2.86 3.05
N ALA A 29 -7.00 2.98 4.37
CA ALA A 29 -6.86 1.86 5.29
C ALA A 29 -7.96 1.87 6.35
N LYS A 30 -8.36 0.69 6.85
CA LYS A 30 -9.33 0.61 7.95
C LYS A 30 -8.79 1.34 9.17
N THR A 31 -9.55 2.29 9.71
CA THR A 31 -9.14 3.11 10.86
C THR A 31 -8.76 2.24 12.06
N SER A 32 -9.48 1.12 12.25
CA SER A 32 -9.19 0.17 13.33
C SER A 32 -7.83 -0.55 13.19
N LEU A 33 -7.28 -0.68 11.99
CA LEU A 33 -5.94 -1.26 11.79
C LEU A 33 -4.84 -0.25 12.11
N ILE A 34 -5.06 1.03 11.81
CA ILE A 34 -4.15 2.12 12.16
C ILE A 34 -4.13 2.29 13.69
N GLN A 35 -5.31 2.36 14.33
CA GLN A 35 -5.43 2.49 15.79
C GLN A 35 -4.79 1.34 16.57
N LYS A 36 -4.78 0.12 16.00
CA LYS A 36 -4.13 -1.06 16.59
C LYS A 36 -2.63 -1.16 16.27
N GLY A 37 -2.05 -0.15 15.60
CA GLY A 37 -0.65 -0.15 15.19
C GLY A 37 -0.30 -1.24 14.18
N VAL A 38 -1.28 -1.80 13.46
CA VAL A 38 -1.02 -2.79 12.39
C VAL A 38 -0.50 -2.09 11.14
N ILE A 39 -0.96 -0.87 10.88
CA ILE A 39 -0.55 -0.03 9.77
C ILE A 39 0.08 1.22 10.36
N SER A 40 1.30 1.55 9.95
CA SER A 40 1.98 2.78 10.35
C SER A 40 1.33 4.01 9.73
N THR A 41 1.73 5.18 10.22
CA THR A 41 1.58 6.43 9.47
C THR A 41 2.30 6.34 8.11
N PRO A 42 1.83 7.08 7.09
CA PRO A 42 2.50 7.13 5.80
C PRO A 42 3.88 7.78 5.92
N ASN A 43 4.76 7.40 5.00
CA ASN A 43 5.92 8.18 4.64
C ASN A 43 5.76 8.64 3.19
N CYS A 44 5.70 9.96 3.00
CA CYS A 44 5.57 10.59 1.68
C CYS A 44 6.97 10.87 1.14
N HIS A 45 7.33 10.22 0.03
CA HIS A 45 8.65 10.38 -0.59
C HIS A 45 8.63 11.43 -1.71
N SER A 46 7.51 11.50 -2.43
CA SER A 46 7.22 12.52 -3.43
C SER A 46 5.70 12.58 -3.70
N ASP A 47 5.26 13.46 -4.60
CA ASP A 47 3.86 13.54 -5.06
C ASP A 47 3.40 12.23 -5.74
N ARG A 48 4.35 11.40 -6.16
CA ARG A 48 4.12 10.17 -6.93
C ARG A 48 4.50 8.90 -6.18
N ILE A 49 5.09 8.99 -4.99
CA ILE A 49 5.56 7.83 -4.22
C ILE A 49 5.25 8.05 -2.73
N MET A 50 4.47 7.14 -2.16
CA MET A 50 4.27 7.06 -0.71
C MET A 50 4.43 5.62 -0.23
N SER A 51 4.70 5.43 1.06
CA SER A 51 4.77 4.10 1.64
C SER A 51 4.13 4.02 3.01
N ILE A 52 3.65 2.84 3.37
CA ILE A 52 3.25 2.49 4.74
C ILE A 52 3.92 1.19 5.16
N THR A 53 4.03 0.98 6.45
CA THR A 53 4.48 -0.28 7.04
C THR A 53 3.28 -1.07 7.57
N ILE A 54 3.13 -2.31 7.13
CA ILE A 54 2.21 -3.28 7.70
C ILE A 54 2.98 -4.13 8.70
N ASN A 55 2.79 -3.82 9.98
CA ASN A 55 3.47 -4.45 11.09
C ASN A 55 3.06 -5.92 11.23
N SER A 56 4.04 -6.80 11.26
CA SER A 56 3.86 -8.25 11.33
C SER A 56 4.62 -8.85 12.51
N LYS A 57 4.27 -10.07 12.92
CA LYS A 57 4.94 -10.72 14.05
C LYS A 57 6.41 -11.06 13.78
N SER A 58 6.79 -11.18 12.51
CA SER A 58 8.15 -11.49 12.08
C SER A 58 8.76 -10.35 11.29
N ASN A 59 8.46 -10.29 9.98
CA ASN A 59 8.99 -9.30 9.06
C ASN A 59 7.87 -8.37 8.65
N ASP A 60 8.02 -7.07 8.92
CA ASP A 60 7.07 -6.09 8.44
C ASP A 60 7.06 -6.04 6.90
N THR A 61 5.92 -5.68 6.36
CA THR A 61 5.74 -5.52 4.92
C THR A 61 5.59 -4.05 4.60
N ILE A 62 6.52 -3.51 3.81
CA ILE A 62 6.43 -2.14 3.31
C ILE A 62 5.59 -2.16 2.04
N LEU A 63 4.45 -1.46 2.07
CA LEU A 63 3.64 -1.19 0.89
C LEU A 63 4.05 0.16 0.33
N ILE A 64 4.63 0.17 -0.86
CA ILE A 64 4.91 1.37 -1.64
C ILE A 64 3.76 1.56 -2.62
N CYS A 65 3.09 2.70 -2.55
CA CYS A 65 2.09 3.14 -3.51
C CYS A 65 2.76 4.16 -4.45
N CYS A 66 2.64 3.97 -5.76
CA CYS A 66 3.29 4.84 -6.73
C CYS A 66 2.44 5.12 -7.97
N TYR A 67 2.63 6.32 -8.54
CA TYR A 67 2.04 6.74 -9.81
C TYR A 67 3.12 7.27 -10.75
N ALA A 68 3.58 6.45 -11.69
CA ALA A 68 4.67 6.81 -12.57
C ALA A 68 4.27 7.85 -13.62
N PRO A 69 5.22 8.66 -14.13
CA PRO A 69 4.99 9.50 -15.30
C PRO A 69 4.62 8.68 -16.54
N THR A 70 3.89 9.30 -17.44
CA THR A 70 3.49 8.77 -18.74
C THR A 70 4.65 8.79 -19.74
N LEU A 71 4.44 8.27 -20.94
CA LEU A 71 5.44 8.31 -22.01
C LEU A 71 5.58 9.68 -22.68
N VAL A 72 4.65 10.62 -22.45
CA VAL A 72 4.69 11.96 -23.03
C VAL A 72 5.37 12.98 -22.12
N ASP A 73 5.63 12.60 -20.87
CA ASP A 73 6.37 13.42 -19.92
C ASP A 73 7.85 13.49 -20.30
N ASP A 74 8.52 14.56 -19.85
CA ASP A 74 9.94 14.76 -20.09
C ASP A 74 10.78 13.59 -19.56
N LEU A 75 11.80 13.22 -20.33
CA LEU A 75 12.68 12.10 -19.97
C LEU A 75 13.29 12.27 -18.57
N HIS A 76 13.66 13.50 -18.19
CA HIS A 76 14.18 13.80 -16.87
C HIS A 76 13.18 13.48 -15.74
N VAL A 77 11.89 13.75 -15.95
CA VAL A 77 10.83 13.44 -14.98
C VAL A 77 10.65 11.92 -14.85
N ILE A 78 10.69 11.20 -15.96
CA ILE A 78 10.62 9.74 -15.99
C ILE A 78 11.82 9.14 -15.24
N GLU A 79 13.04 9.58 -15.55
CA GLU A 79 14.27 9.05 -14.95
C GLU A 79 14.34 9.35 -13.44
N SER A 80 13.99 10.59 -13.05
CA SER A 80 13.91 11.00 -11.65
C SER A 80 12.96 10.12 -10.85
N PHE A 81 11.76 9.83 -11.39
CA PHE A 81 10.81 8.92 -10.74
C PHE A 81 11.39 7.51 -10.49
N TYR A 82 12.06 6.92 -11.49
CA TYR A 82 12.62 5.57 -11.34
C TYR A 82 13.81 5.54 -10.36
N GLU A 83 14.62 6.60 -10.32
CA GLU A 83 15.70 6.75 -9.34
C GLU A 83 15.16 6.96 -7.92
N ASP A 84 14.13 7.78 -7.74
CA ASP A 84 13.44 7.95 -6.45
C ASP A 84 12.86 6.63 -5.96
N LEU A 85 12.15 5.90 -6.83
CA LEU A 85 11.59 4.61 -6.49
C LEU A 85 12.68 3.60 -6.11
N LYS A 86 13.81 3.59 -6.83
CA LYS A 86 14.97 2.76 -6.51
C LYS A 86 15.52 3.11 -5.12
N ARG A 87 15.77 4.39 -4.84
CA ARG A 87 16.27 4.87 -3.53
C ARG A 87 15.34 4.46 -2.39
N VAL A 88 14.02 4.59 -2.56
CA VAL A 88 13.04 4.14 -1.57
C VAL A 88 13.16 2.64 -1.33
N ILE A 89 13.25 1.82 -2.38
CA ILE A 89 13.37 0.37 -2.25
C ILE A 89 14.67 -0.04 -1.56
N GLU A 90 15.80 0.58 -1.93
CA GLU A 90 17.12 0.28 -1.37
C GLU A 90 17.27 0.72 0.09
N SER A 91 16.53 1.76 0.51
CA SER A 91 16.50 2.20 1.91
C SER A 91 15.82 1.18 2.86
N ILE A 92 14.99 0.28 2.32
CA ILE A 92 14.23 -0.68 3.12
C ILE A 92 15.16 -1.82 3.59
N PRO A 93 15.25 -2.10 4.91
CA PRO A 93 16.08 -3.17 5.41
C PRO A 93 15.73 -4.52 4.77
N LYS A 94 16.75 -5.29 4.36
CA LYS A 94 16.59 -6.53 3.58
C LYS A 94 15.65 -7.56 4.21
N LYS A 95 15.55 -7.58 5.54
CA LYS A 95 14.65 -8.44 6.33
C LYS A 95 13.17 -8.19 6.06
N HIS A 96 12.79 -6.95 5.73
CA HIS A 96 11.41 -6.58 5.50
C HIS A 96 10.94 -7.01 4.11
N ASP A 97 9.65 -7.26 4.00
CA ASP A 97 9.03 -7.58 2.73
C ASP A 97 8.63 -6.28 2.02
N ILE A 98 8.61 -6.34 0.70
CA ILE A 98 8.23 -5.19 -0.13
C ILE A 98 7.08 -5.61 -1.04
N ILE A 99 6.06 -4.75 -1.09
CA ILE A 99 4.99 -4.77 -2.07
C ILE A 99 4.95 -3.38 -2.70
N ILE A 100 5.14 -3.30 -4.00
CA ILE A 100 4.92 -2.06 -4.76
C ILE A 100 3.59 -2.24 -5.49
N ALA A 101 2.73 -1.25 -5.40
CA ALA A 101 1.41 -1.23 -6.01
C ALA A 101 1.10 0.13 -6.62
N GLY A 102 0.45 0.13 -7.77
CA GLY A 102 -0.03 1.36 -8.41
C GLY A 102 0.17 1.33 -9.91
N ASP A 103 -0.16 2.46 -10.53
CA ASP A 103 -0.04 2.67 -11.96
C ASP A 103 1.40 3.10 -12.31
N LEU A 104 2.09 2.25 -13.05
CA LEU A 104 3.45 2.50 -13.48
C LEU A 104 3.55 3.02 -14.92
N ASN A 105 2.42 3.29 -15.57
CA ASN A 105 2.35 3.75 -16.96
C ASN A 105 3.20 2.86 -17.91
N ALA A 106 3.34 1.59 -17.53
CA ALA A 106 4.28 0.65 -18.12
C ALA A 106 3.51 -0.51 -18.74
N ARG A 107 3.86 -0.88 -19.96
CA ARG A 107 3.43 -2.14 -20.57
C ARG A 107 4.65 -3.05 -20.63
N VAL A 108 4.66 -4.13 -19.86
CA VAL A 108 5.83 -5.03 -19.75
C VAL A 108 5.86 -6.11 -20.83
N GLY A 109 4.74 -6.35 -21.50
CA GLY A 109 4.62 -7.28 -22.62
C GLY A 109 4.56 -8.76 -22.22
N LYS A 110 4.90 -9.64 -23.17
CA LYS A 110 4.80 -11.11 -23.07
C LYS A 110 6.15 -11.83 -23.13
N GLU A 111 7.26 -11.11 -23.30
CA GLU A 111 8.61 -11.66 -23.53
C GLU A 111 9.26 -12.21 -22.24
N TYR A 112 8.56 -13.11 -21.53
CA TYR A 112 9.00 -13.63 -20.23
C TYR A 112 10.30 -14.46 -20.33
N SER A 113 10.61 -15.03 -21.49
CA SER A 113 11.82 -15.81 -21.73
C SER A 113 13.10 -14.99 -21.54
N LEU A 114 13.04 -13.68 -21.79
CA LEU A 114 14.15 -12.73 -21.60
C LEU A 114 14.25 -12.24 -20.15
N TRP A 115 13.19 -12.36 -19.36
CA TRP A 115 13.05 -11.79 -18.02
C TRP A 115 12.66 -12.85 -16.99
N LYS A 116 13.33 -14.02 -17.05
CA LYS A 116 13.01 -15.18 -16.20
C LYS A 116 13.02 -14.82 -14.71
N GLY A 117 11.95 -15.19 -14.01
CA GLY A 117 11.78 -14.92 -12.58
C GLY A 117 11.23 -13.53 -12.25
N ILE A 118 11.40 -12.55 -13.15
CA ILE A 118 10.90 -11.18 -13.01
C ILE A 118 9.52 -11.04 -13.65
N LEU A 119 9.42 -11.44 -14.92
CA LEU A 119 8.19 -11.43 -15.70
C LEU A 119 7.60 -12.84 -15.77
N GLY A 120 6.30 -12.95 -15.51
CA GLY A 120 5.56 -14.20 -15.60
C GLY A 120 5.09 -14.50 -17.03
N PRO A 121 4.79 -15.77 -17.34
CA PRO A 121 4.43 -16.22 -18.69
C PRO A 121 3.03 -15.74 -19.15
N HIS A 122 2.25 -15.09 -18.27
CA HIS A 122 0.88 -14.67 -18.56
C HIS A 122 0.74 -13.16 -18.73
N GLY A 123 1.83 -12.45 -19.03
CA GLY A 123 1.83 -11.04 -19.43
C GLY A 123 0.90 -10.73 -20.62
N VAL A 124 0.66 -9.45 -20.88
CA VAL A 124 -0.30 -8.98 -21.91
C VAL A 124 0.34 -7.86 -22.73
N GLY A 125 -0.04 -7.79 -24.01
CA GLY A 125 0.36 -6.73 -24.93
C GLY A 125 1.83 -6.76 -25.35
N VAL A 126 2.29 -5.62 -25.85
CA VAL A 126 3.66 -5.37 -26.31
C VAL A 126 4.35 -4.43 -25.34
N ARG A 127 5.64 -4.65 -25.09
CA ARG A 127 6.42 -3.82 -24.18
C ARG A 127 6.56 -2.39 -24.70
N ASN A 128 6.43 -1.39 -23.84
CA ASN A 128 6.76 0.01 -24.14
C ASN A 128 8.05 0.45 -23.41
N ALA A 129 8.50 1.70 -23.62
CA ALA A 129 9.74 2.20 -23.01
C ALA A 129 9.71 2.18 -21.48
N ASN A 130 8.61 2.60 -20.85
CA ASN A 130 8.44 2.50 -19.39
C ASN A 130 8.40 1.04 -18.91
N GLY A 131 7.84 0.13 -19.70
CA GLY A 131 7.89 -1.30 -19.44
C GLY A 131 9.32 -1.86 -19.42
N LEU A 132 10.20 -1.39 -20.30
CA LEU A 132 11.61 -1.77 -20.27
C LEU A 132 12.31 -1.24 -19.02
N ARG A 133 12.11 0.04 -18.67
CA ARG A 133 12.66 0.64 -17.45
C ARG A 133 12.21 -0.11 -16.21
N LEU A 134 10.93 -0.44 -16.12
CA LEU A 134 10.38 -1.22 -15.02
C LEU A 134 11.00 -2.62 -14.92
N LEU A 135 11.17 -3.32 -16.05
CA LEU A 135 11.81 -4.64 -16.07
C LEU A 135 13.28 -4.56 -15.65
N GLN A 136 14.02 -3.54 -16.09
CA GLN A 136 15.41 -3.30 -15.69
C GLN A 136 15.51 -3.03 -14.19
N LEU A 137 14.68 -2.13 -13.64
CA LEU A 137 14.60 -1.87 -12.20
C LEU A 137 14.32 -3.16 -11.42
N CYS A 138 13.30 -3.91 -11.86
CA CYS A 138 12.93 -5.16 -11.19
C CYS A 138 14.06 -6.20 -11.26
N SER A 139 14.80 -6.26 -12.36
CA SER A 139 15.96 -7.13 -12.50
C SER A 139 17.09 -6.75 -11.54
N GLN A 140 17.41 -5.46 -11.44
CA GLN A 140 18.47 -4.96 -10.57
C GLN A 140 18.15 -5.22 -9.09
N LEU A 141 16.88 -5.04 -8.70
CA LEU A 141 16.43 -5.12 -7.31
C LEU A 141 15.86 -6.49 -6.91
N ASN A 142 15.99 -7.51 -7.77
CA ASN A 142 15.46 -8.87 -7.54
C ASN A 142 13.95 -8.89 -7.20
N LEU A 143 13.18 -8.12 -7.97
CA LEU A 143 11.74 -8.01 -7.87
C LEU A 143 11.04 -8.79 -8.99
N ARG A 144 9.81 -9.20 -8.72
CA ARG A 144 8.91 -9.90 -9.66
C ARG A 144 7.61 -9.15 -9.83
N ILE A 145 7.14 -9.07 -11.07
CA ILE A 145 5.87 -8.46 -11.44
C ILE A 145 4.76 -9.50 -11.22
N SER A 146 4.25 -9.59 -9.99
CA SER A 146 3.48 -10.74 -9.52
C SER A 146 2.18 -11.00 -10.27
N ASN A 147 1.46 -9.96 -10.73
CA ASN A 147 0.22 -10.13 -11.48
C ASN A 147 0.41 -10.83 -12.85
N THR A 148 1.63 -10.86 -13.40
CA THR A 148 1.94 -11.53 -14.68
C THR A 148 2.15 -13.04 -14.57
N PHE A 149 2.21 -13.59 -13.35
CA PHE A 149 2.40 -15.03 -13.09
C PHE A 149 1.08 -15.80 -12.97
N PHE A 150 -0.06 -15.14 -12.94
CA PHE A 150 -1.35 -15.81 -12.78
C PHE A 150 -2.00 -16.11 -14.13
N GLN A 151 -2.23 -17.40 -14.40
CA GLN A 151 -2.97 -17.84 -15.58
C GLN A 151 -4.45 -17.46 -15.43
N GLN A 152 -4.91 -16.52 -16.25
CA GLN A 152 -6.30 -16.08 -16.29
C GLN A 152 -6.60 -15.38 -17.63
N LYS A 153 -7.89 -15.21 -17.94
CA LYS A 153 -8.35 -14.49 -19.14
C LYS A 153 -7.88 -13.03 -19.12
N ASP A 154 -7.55 -12.47 -20.29
CA ASP A 154 -7.00 -11.11 -20.43
C ASP A 154 -7.86 -10.02 -19.76
N LYS A 155 -9.18 -10.18 -19.78
CA LYS A 155 -10.13 -9.27 -19.09
C LYS A 155 -9.92 -9.14 -17.57
N TYR A 156 -9.19 -10.07 -16.94
CA TYR A 156 -8.83 -10.04 -15.52
C TYR A 156 -7.37 -9.63 -15.28
N LYS A 157 -6.61 -9.34 -16.34
CA LYS A 157 -5.20 -8.91 -16.30
C LYS A 157 -5.03 -7.44 -16.68
N THR A 158 -5.88 -6.94 -17.57
CA THR A 158 -5.84 -5.56 -18.06
C THR A 158 -6.59 -4.61 -17.13
N THR A 159 -5.99 -3.46 -16.88
CA THR A 159 -6.48 -2.47 -15.92
C THR A 159 -6.88 -1.17 -16.60
N TRP A 160 -6.28 -0.76 -17.72
CA TRP A 160 -6.62 0.50 -18.39
C TRP A 160 -7.19 0.27 -19.79
N GLN A 161 -8.13 1.12 -20.23
CA GLN A 161 -8.64 1.13 -21.59
C GLN A 161 -8.19 2.38 -22.35
N HIS A 162 -7.51 2.17 -23.48
CA HIS A 162 -7.11 3.28 -24.33
C HIS A 162 -8.34 4.04 -24.86
N PRO A 163 -8.42 5.38 -24.70
CA PRO A 163 -9.64 6.15 -24.95
C PRO A 163 -10.12 6.08 -26.40
N ARG A 164 -9.18 6.11 -27.36
CA ARG A 164 -9.47 6.04 -28.80
C ARG A 164 -9.61 4.62 -29.34
N SER A 165 -8.58 3.76 -29.20
CA SER A 165 -8.61 2.40 -29.76
C SER A 165 -9.51 1.43 -29.00
N LYS A 166 -9.98 1.80 -27.80
CA LYS A 166 -10.75 0.94 -26.88
C LYS A 166 -10.04 -0.36 -26.51
N GLN A 167 -8.74 -0.47 -26.77
CA GLN A 167 -7.92 -1.61 -26.40
C GLN A 167 -7.57 -1.58 -24.92
N TRP A 168 -7.55 -2.75 -24.31
CA TRP A 168 -7.24 -2.89 -22.89
C TRP A 168 -5.75 -3.23 -22.69
N HIS A 169 -5.12 -2.58 -21.72
CA HIS A 169 -3.72 -2.76 -21.35
C HIS A 169 -3.57 -2.97 -19.84
N THR A 170 -2.43 -3.50 -19.42
CA THR A 170 -2.04 -3.54 -18.00
C THR A 170 -1.06 -2.40 -17.76
N LEU A 171 -1.42 -1.47 -16.89
CA LEU A 171 -0.55 -0.37 -16.44
C LEU A 171 -0.35 -0.40 -14.92
N ASP A 172 -1.32 -0.97 -14.19
CA ASP A 172 -1.25 -1.18 -12.76
C ASP A 172 -0.59 -2.52 -12.43
N TYR A 173 0.32 -2.50 -11.47
CA TYR A 173 1.08 -3.70 -11.09
C TYR A 173 1.08 -3.95 -9.60
N ILE A 174 1.33 -5.21 -9.26
CA ILE A 174 1.68 -5.64 -7.91
C ILE A 174 3.04 -6.31 -8.02
N ILE A 175 4.07 -5.69 -7.45
CA ILE A 175 5.45 -6.13 -7.55
C ILE A 175 5.94 -6.52 -6.16
N THR A 176 6.68 -7.62 -6.07
CA THR A 176 7.22 -8.12 -4.80
C THR A 176 8.63 -8.65 -4.98
N LYS A 177 9.35 -8.92 -3.88
CA LYS A 177 10.62 -9.65 -3.94
C LYS A 177 10.42 -11.05 -4.54
N ILE A 178 11.36 -11.53 -5.35
CA ILE A 178 11.31 -12.88 -5.96
C ILE A 178 11.11 -13.97 -4.90
N ASN A 179 11.82 -13.88 -3.78
CA ASN A 179 11.74 -14.85 -2.67
C ASN A 179 10.38 -14.85 -1.96
N ASN A 180 9.58 -13.80 -2.15
CA ASN A 180 8.24 -13.66 -1.59
C ASN A 180 7.12 -14.11 -2.54
N LYS A 181 7.46 -14.88 -3.59
CA LYS A 181 6.49 -15.36 -4.60
C LYS A 181 5.23 -16.01 -4.04
N CYS A 182 5.33 -16.72 -2.91
CA CYS A 182 4.20 -17.41 -2.28
C CYS A 182 3.31 -16.50 -1.42
N LYS A 183 3.66 -15.22 -1.24
CA LYS A 183 2.85 -14.27 -0.46
C LYS A 183 1.67 -13.73 -1.24
N ILE A 184 1.80 -13.55 -2.55
CA ILE A 184 0.70 -13.11 -3.40
C ILE A 184 -0.09 -14.35 -3.82
N LEU A 185 -1.29 -14.50 -3.30
CA LEU A 185 -2.14 -15.66 -3.54
C LEU A 185 -2.98 -15.51 -4.82
N ARG A 186 -3.35 -14.27 -5.14
CA ARG A 186 -4.17 -13.94 -6.31
C ARG A 186 -4.01 -12.47 -6.65
N CYS A 187 -3.91 -12.15 -7.94
CA CYS A 187 -4.07 -10.80 -8.47
C CYS A 187 -5.06 -10.81 -9.62
N LYS A 188 -6.05 -9.91 -9.62
CA LYS A 188 -7.00 -9.76 -10.73
C LYS A 188 -7.56 -8.35 -10.84
N ALA A 189 -7.79 -7.90 -12.07
CA ALA A 189 -8.58 -6.71 -12.35
C ALA A 189 -10.06 -6.96 -12.04
N MET A 190 -10.69 -6.01 -11.35
CA MET A 190 -12.07 -6.07 -10.92
C MET A 190 -12.96 -5.40 -11.97
N ARG A 191 -13.77 -6.20 -12.67
CA ARG A 191 -14.64 -5.71 -13.75
C ARG A 191 -15.95 -5.07 -13.28
N GLY A 192 -16.39 -5.38 -12.07
CA GLY A 192 -17.66 -4.89 -11.51
C GLY A 192 -17.45 -3.84 -10.41
N ALA A 193 -16.21 -3.37 -10.22
CA ALA A 193 -15.96 -2.20 -9.39
C ALA A 193 -16.15 -0.99 -10.31
N ASP A 194 -17.24 -0.25 -10.09
CA ASP A 194 -17.45 1.03 -10.75
C ASP A 194 -16.75 2.10 -9.92
N CYS A 195 -15.76 2.75 -10.53
CA CYS A 195 -14.93 3.76 -9.89
C CYS A 195 -14.88 5.06 -10.71
N ASP A 196 -15.78 5.21 -11.69
CA ASP A 196 -15.81 6.34 -12.63
C ASP A 196 -14.42 6.71 -13.17
N SER A 197 -13.67 5.68 -13.58
CA SER A 197 -12.29 5.78 -14.04
C SER A 197 -12.11 4.95 -15.31
N ASP A 198 -11.22 5.40 -16.19
CA ASP A 198 -10.72 4.63 -17.32
C ASP A 198 -9.81 3.46 -16.89
N HIS A 199 -9.46 3.38 -15.60
CA HIS A 199 -8.84 2.24 -14.94
C HIS A 199 -9.84 1.33 -14.21
N ARG A 200 -9.54 0.04 -14.20
CA ARG A 200 -10.15 -0.98 -13.34
C ARG A 200 -9.30 -1.20 -12.11
N LEU A 201 -9.95 -1.30 -10.97
CA LEU A 201 -9.31 -1.66 -9.71
C LEU A 201 -8.56 -3.00 -9.84
N LEU A 202 -7.25 -2.99 -9.59
CA LEU A 202 -6.43 -4.19 -9.45
C LEU A 202 -6.49 -4.69 -8.00
N ARG A 203 -6.99 -5.92 -7.79
CA ARG A 203 -7.09 -6.53 -6.46
C ARG A 203 -6.06 -7.62 -6.26
N ALA A 204 -5.24 -7.48 -5.21
CA ALA A 204 -4.34 -8.52 -4.73
C ALA A 204 -4.86 -9.15 -3.43
N THR A 205 -4.64 -10.46 -3.26
CA THR A 205 -4.80 -11.16 -1.98
C THR A 205 -3.43 -11.58 -1.48
N ILE A 206 -3.06 -11.12 -0.30
CA ILE A 206 -1.73 -11.30 0.28
C ILE A 206 -1.83 -12.17 1.53
N LYS A 207 -0.92 -13.14 1.67
CA LYS A 207 -0.72 -13.92 2.88
C LYS A 207 0.14 -13.11 3.87
N ALA A 208 -0.49 -12.57 4.90
CA ALA A 208 0.17 -11.80 5.96
C ALA A 208 -0.06 -12.43 7.35
N LYS A 209 0.86 -12.18 8.29
CA LYS A 209 0.74 -12.54 9.71
C LYS A 209 0.82 -11.25 10.57
N PRO A 210 -0.24 -10.43 10.58
CA PRO A 210 -0.19 -9.11 11.20
C PRO A 210 0.06 -9.19 12.71
N LYS A 211 0.81 -8.24 13.24
CA LYS A 211 0.97 -8.03 14.68
C LYS A 211 -0.18 -7.12 15.14
N ILE A 212 -1.14 -7.70 15.84
CA ILE A 212 -2.22 -6.92 16.46
C ILE A 212 -1.74 -6.49 17.84
N VAL A 213 -1.58 -5.20 18.06
CA VAL A 213 -1.38 -4.66 19.40
C VAL A 213 -2.75 -4.60 20.06
N HIS A 214 -2.99 -5.47 21.02
CA HIS A 214 -4.13 -5.32 21.92
C HIS A 214 -3.77 -4.17 22.86
N TYR A 215 -4.43 -3.02 22.73
CA TYR A 215 -4.41 -2.05 23.80
C TYR A 215 -5.03 -2.75 25.00
N MET A 216 -4.23 -3.05 26.04
CA MET A 216 -4.83 -3.39 27.32
C MET A 216 -5.68 -2.18 27.67
N LYS A 217 -7.01 -2.36 27.68
CA LYS A 217 -7.90 -1.39 28.31
C LYS A 217 -7.33 -1.27 29.71
N GLN A 218 -6.68 -0.15 30.04
CA GLN A 218 -6.36 0.11 31.42
C GLN A 218 -7.70 -0.06 32.12
N ASN A 219 -7.82 -1.08 32.97
CA ASN A 219 -8.92 -1.11 33.91
C ASN A 219 -8.79 0.24 34.60
N LYS A 220 -9.70 1.18 34.32
CA LYS A 220 -9.86 2.33 35.20
C LYS A 220 -10.04 1.67 36.55
N LYS A 221 -9.03 1.76 37.43
CA LYS A 221 -9.30 1.57 38.85
C LYS A 221 -10.48 2.50 39.09
N ASN A 222 -11.60 1.96 39.56
CA ASN A 222 -12.71 2.80 39.95
C ASN A 222 -12.12 3.85 40.88
N ALA A 223 -12.08 5.10 40.45
CA ALA A 223 -11.70 6.18 41.34
C ALA A 223 -12.82 6.19 42.37
N TYR A 224 -12.50 5.84 43.61
CA TYR A 224 -13.47 5.96 44.70
C TYR A 224 -13.85 7.44 44.79
N ASP A 225 -15.14 7.71 44.88
CA ASP A 225 -15.66 9.06 45.08
C ASP A 225 -15.25 9.54 46.47
N THR A 226 -14.09 10.21 46.55
CA THR A 226 -13.53 10.73 47.80
C THR A 226 -14.23 11.99 48.28
N ASP A 227 -15.16 12.58 47.50
CA ASP A 227 -15.86 13.79 47.93
C ASP A 227 -16.76 13.53 49.13
N LYS A 228 -17.24 12.29 49.29
CA LYS A 228 -18.01 11.87 50.48
C LYS A 228 -17.18 11.86 51.77
N LEU A 229 -15.86 11.70 51.68
CA LEU A 229 -14.95 11.76 52.84
C LEU A 229 -14.67 13.20 53.31
N LYS A 230 -15.15 14.22 52.58
CA LYS A 230 -15.09 15.63 53.02
C LYS A 230 -16.11 15.92 54.11
N ASN A 231 -17.12 15.07 54.29
CA ASN A 231 -18.06 15.16 55.42
C ASN A 231 -17.45 14.46 56.65
N PRO A 232 -17.24 15.16 57.79
CA PRO A 232 -16.63 14.60 58.98
C PRO A 232 -17.33 13.33 59.47
N GLY A 233 -18.67 13.31 59.52
CA GLY A 233 -19.40 12.15 60.04
C GLY A 233 -19.28 10.89 59.18
N THR A 234 -19.11 11.05 57.86
CA THR A 234 -18.88 9.94 56.92
C THR A 234 -17.43 9.44 56.97
N ARG A 235 -16.49 10.33 57.32
CA ARG A 235 -15.09 9.98 57.50
C ARG A 235 -14.87 9.17 58.77
N ASP A 236 -15.45 9.58 59.89
CA ASP A 236 -15.27 8.92 61.17
C ASP A 236 -15.84 7.49 61.15
N THR A 237 -17.04 7.31 60.57
CA THR A 237 -17.62 5.97 60.38
C THR A 237 -16.77 5.07 59.47
N PHE A 238 -16.10 5.64 58.47
CA PHE A 238 -15.21 4.90 57.59
C PHE A 238 -13.90 4.51 58.30
N GLU A 239 -13.34 5.39 59.14
CA GLU A 239 -12.16 5.11 59.96
C GLU A 239 -12.44 4.01 61.00
N ASP A 240 -13.61 4.02 61.64
CA ASP A 240 -14.02 2.96 62.59
C ASP A 240 -14.09 1.57 61.94
N HIS A 241 -14.59 1.49 60.70
CA HIS A 241 -14.69 0.24 59.94
C HIS A 241 -13.33 -0.29 59.42
N LEU A 242 -12.27 0.51 59.46
CA LEU A 242 -10.93 0.10 59.05
C LEU A 242 -10.10 -0.48 60.20
N ILE A 243 -10.51 -0.24 61.45
CA ILE A 243 -9.80 -0.65 62.67
C ILE A 243 -10.38 -1.96 63.26
N THR A 244 -11.41 -2.54 62.62
CA THR A 244 -11.99 -3.84 62.98
C THR A 244 -11.48 -4.95 62.05
#